data_AF-C8X5P0-F1
#
_entry.id   AF-C8X5P0-F1
#
_cell.length_a   1.000
_cell.length_b   1.000
_cell.length_c   1.000
_cell.angle_alpha   90.00
_cell.angle_beta   90.00
_cell.angle_gamma   90.00
#
_symmetry.space_group_name_H-M   'P 1'
#
loop_
_entity.id
_entity.type
_entity.pdbx_description
1 polymer ?
#
loop_
_entity_poly.entity_id
_entity_poly.type
_entity_poly.pdbx_seq_one_letter_code
_entity_poly.pdbx_strand_id
1 'polypeptide(L)'
;MSVPVRYFRLVCTPEEQQYVDGMLAAERFAALQEPVFSLARRLSEGPYALGRCVAARFGRVYIQDKSSMVPPLCLAPEPGDTVLDLCASPGSKTGLLAQLVGPQGVVLANEPNTSRLETLRANMRHLALPNVLTVSERGEDLPLAPETFSHILVDAPCSGWGTAAKNPNVRQVWHDGNVHGLVELQRNLLHRAAHLAVPGGRIVYSTCTTNPRENEEQIAWAVEHLDLVVDPLSPLPSVSCAPQGLKQGVLQVQEEASESQGFFVALLRKKTAGQHSFQETAAWSELAPKGEEVTAEVLRHLPSESAEHLRYGRVFAFGEKLIYASDKARSVLAPGLRWQGAYVGRRKKGGILLDPRARWLLPAAPGPLGVDVDTLAPLEALLRGQRLPHAEGGKRVGLYWRGLPLGWGTVKGRQVLWTER
;
A
#
# COMPACT_ATOMS: atom_id res chain seq x y z
N MET A 1 24.72 -23.64 -4.56
CA MET A 1 23.72 -22.63 -4.99
C MET A 1 23.50 -21.71 -3.79
N SER A 2 23.83 -20.43 -3.91
CA SER A 2 23.56 -19.46 -2.83
C SER A 2 22.04 -19.37 -2.60
N VAL A 3 21.61 -19.32 -1.34
CA VAL A 3 20.21 -19.12 -1.01
C VAL A 3 19.81 -17.74 -1.54
N PRO A 4 18.72 -17.61 -2.33
CA PRO A 4 18.33 -16.32 -2.89
C PRO A 4 18.03 -15.34 -1.76
N VAL A 5 18.63 -14.16 -1.83
CA VAL A 5 18.43 -13.06 -0.88
C VAL A 5 16.94 -12.69 -0.83
N ARG A 6 16.40 -12.55 0.38
CA ARG A 6 14.99 -12.22 0.60
C ARG A 6 14.87 -10.86 1.27
N TYR A 7 14.01 -10.01 0.71
CA TYR A 7 13.70 -8.70 1.26
C TYR A 7 12.26 -8.65 1.74
N PHE A 8 12.03 -7.75 2.69
CA PHE A 8 10.71 -7.38 3.16
C PHE A 8 10.73 -5.95 3.68
N ARG A 9 9.54 -5.42 3.93
CA ARG A 9 9.35 -4.09 4.50
C ARG A 9 8.57 -4.19 5.80
N LEU A 10 8.95 -3.41 6.81
CA LEU A 10 8.14 -3.23 8.02
C LEU A 10 6.91 -2.34 7.72
N VAL A 11 5.79 -2.68 8.34
CA VAL A 11 4.52 -1.93 8.24
C VAL A 11 4.20 -1.36 9.62
N CYS A 12 4.84 -0.23 9.91
CA CYS A 12 4.80 0.45 11.20
C CYS A 12 5.29 1.90 11.05
N THR A 13 5.13 2.70 12.10
CA THR A 13 5.76 4.02 12.20
C THR A 13 7.26 3.90 12.53
N PRO A 14 8.06 4.97 12.37
CA PRO A 14 9.47 4.94 12.75
C PRO A 14 9.73 4.53 14.20
N GLU A 15 8.87 4.95 15.13
CA GLU A 15 8.97 4.67 16.58
C GLU A 15 8.63 3.21 16.92
N GLU A 16 7.79 2.59 16.11
CA GLU A 16 7.34 1.20 16.28
C GLU A 16 8.36 0.16 15.76
N GLN A 17 9.36 0.57 14.97
CA GLN A 17 10.32 -0.33 14.31
C GLN A 17 10.97 -1.33 15.26
N GLN A 18 11.48 -0.83 16.39
CA GLN A 18 12.16 -1.65 17.41
C GLN A 18 11.27 -2.78 17.96
N TYR A 19 9.95 -2.55 18.03
CA TYR A 19 9.00 -3.54 18.55
C TYR A 19 8.73 -4.63 17.51
N VAL A 20 8.64 -4.26 16.23
CA VAL A 20 8.47 -5.22 15.13
C VAL A 20 9.74 -6.05 14.95
N ASP A 21 10.92 -5.42 14.96
CA ASP A 21 12.20 -6.13 14.94
C ASP A 21 12.36 -7.04 16.17
N GLY A 22 11.95 -6.58 17.36
CA GLY A 22 11.93 -7.38 18.58
C GLY A 22 10.99 -8.60 18.50
N MET A 23 9.85 -8.47 17.81
CA MET A 23 8.95 -9.60 17.55
C MET A 23 9.59 -10.63 16.61
N LEU A 24 10.26 -10.17 15.54
CA LEU A 24 11.01 -11.04 14.64
C LEU A 24 12.13 -11.79 15.37
N ALA A 25 12.90 -11.08 16.21
CA ALA A 25 13.98 -11.65 17.01
C ALA A 25 13.47 -12.68 18.03
N ALA A 26 12.30 -12.46 18.64
CA ALA A 26 11.68 -13.42 19.56
C ALA A 26 11.29 -14.75 18.87
N GLU A 27 11.05 -14.73 17.56
CA GLU A 27 10.89 -15.91 16.70
C GLU A 27 12.20 -16.36 16.02
N ARG A 28 13.35 -15.84 16.46
CA ARG A 28 14.72 -16.16 15.96
C ARG A 28 14.94 -15.81 14.49
N PHE A 29 14.23 -14.81 13.96
CA PHE A 29 14.59 -14.22 12.68
C PHE A 29 15.71 -13.19 12.86
N ALA A 30 16.70 -13.23 11.97
CA ALA A 30 17.72 -12.21 11.85
C ALA A 30 17.53 -11.46 10.53
N ALA A 31 17.47 -10.14 10.61
CA ALA A 31 17.33 -9.27 9.45
C ALA A 31 18.16 -8.00 9.63
N LEU A 32 18.71 -7.51 8.54
CA LEU A 32 19.51 -6.29 8.50
C LEU A 32 18.69 -5.18 7.87
N GLN A 33 18.77 -3.96 8.41
CA GLN A 33 18.18 -2.80 7.77
C GLN A 33 18.93 -2.47 6.48
N GLU A 34 18.17 -2.27 5.40
CA GLU A 34 18.75 -1.88 4.11
C GLU A 34 18.90 -0.34 4.02
N PRO A 35 20.04 0.18 3.52
CA PRO A 35 20.25 1.62 3.38
C PRO A 35 19.25 2.35 2.48
N VAL A 36 18.64 1.64 1.52
CA VAL A 36 17.67 2.21 0.56
C VAL A 36 16.46 2.85 1.25
N PHE A 37 16.03 2.30 2.38
CA PHE A 37 14.85 2.75 3.11
C PHE A 37 14.85 2.23 4.54
N SER A 38 14.55 3.09 5.51
CA SER A 38 14.63 2.75 6.94
C SER A 38 13.77 1.55 7.34
N LEU A 39 12.61 1.33 6.70
CA LEU A 39 11.75 0.17 6.98
C LEU A 39 12.07 -1.06 6.11
N ALA A 40 13.02 -0.97 5.19
CA ALA A 40 13.44 -2.11 4.38
C ALA A 40 14.36 -3.01 5.21
N ARG A 41 14.18 -4.32 5.04
CA ARG A 41 14.95 -5.35 5.72
C ARG A 41 15.40 -6.40 4.72
N ARG A 42 16.65 -6.85 4.85
CA ARG A 42 17.20 -8.04 4.21
C ARG A 42 17.23 -9.16 5.22
N LEU A 43 16.51 -10.24 4.92
CA LEU A 43 16.46 -11.42 5.78
C LEU A 43 17.76 -12.21 5.64
N SER A 44 18.50 -12.36 6.74
CA SER A 44 19.74 -13.15 6.77
C SER A 44 19.50 -14.57 7.26
N GLU A 45 18.65 -14.76 8.26
CA GLU A 45 18.36 -16.07 8.86
C GLU A 45 16.92 -16.13 9.39
N GLY A 46 16.33 -17.32 9.38
CA GLY A 46 15.04 -17.55 10.03
C GLY A 46 14.72 -19.04 10.14
N PRO A 47 14.05 -19.48 11.23
CA PRO A 47 13.78 -20.89 11.47
C PRO A 47 12.71 -21.48 10.54
N TYR A 48 11.92 -20.64 9.86
CA TYR A 48 10.89 -21.04 8.91
C TYR A 48 10.52 -19.86 7.99
N ALA A 49 9.53 -20.03 7.10
CA ALA A 49 9.12 -19.00 6.17
C ALA A 49 8.57 -17.73 6.86
N LEU A 50 9.11 -16.56 6.51
CA LEU A 50 8.76 -15.25 7.12
C LEU A 50 7.25 -14.97 7.12
N GLY A 51 6.51 -15.35 6.09
CA GLY A 51 5.05 -15.14 6.03
C GLY A 51 4.24 -15.88 7.11
N ARG A 52 4.87 -16.78 7.87
CA ARG A 52 4.24 -17.52 8.97
C ARG A 52 4.49 -16.91 10.36
N CYS A 53 5.44 -15.98 10.49
CA CYS A 53 5.80 -15.38 11.78
C CYS A 53 4.66 -14.51 12.32
N VAL A 54 4.64 -14.26 13.63
CA VAL A 54 3.59 -13.47 14.30
C VAL A 54 3.50 -12.06 13.70
N ALA A 55 4.65 -11.41 13.44
CA ALA A 55 4.68 -10.09 12.81
C ALA A 55 3.99 -10.07 11.44
N ALA A 56 4.22 -11.08 10.61
CA ALA A 56 3.55 -11.22 9.32
C ALA A 56 2.05 -11.46 9.48
N ARG A 57 1.63 -12.32 10.42
CA ARG A 57 0.21 -12.64 10.63
C ARG A 57 -0.63 -11.44 11.07
N PHE A 58 -0.04 -10.51 11.82
CA PHE A 58 -0.65 -9.23 12.19
C PHE A 58 -0.41 -8.09 11.17
N GLY A 59 0.19 -8.39 10.02
CA GLY A 59 0.41 -7.42 8.95
C GLY A 59 1.39 -6.31 9.31
N ARG A 60 2.38 -6.62 10.16
CA ARG A 60 3.49 -5.74 10.53
C ARG A 60 4.71 -5.89 9.61
N VAL A 61 4.67 -6.83 8.67
CA VAL A 61 5.66 -6.96 7.59
C VAL A 61 4.97 -7.22 6.26
N TYR A 62 5.58 -6.78 5.17
CA TYR A 62 5.18 -7.10 3.81
C TYR A 62 6.37 -7.65 3.02
N ILE A 63 6.23 -8.85 2.47
CA ILE A 63 7.28 -9.50 1.70
C ILE A 63 7.30 -8.88 0.30
N GLN A 64 8.39 -8.19 -0.05
CA GLN A 64 8.56 -7.54 -1.34
C GLN A 64 10.04 -7.43 -1.68
N ASP A 65 10.36 -7.47 -2.97
CA ASP A 65 11.72 -7.27 -3.46
C ASP A 65 12.18 -5.82 -3.19
N LYS A 66 13.49 -5.63 -3.03
CA LYS A 66 14.11 -4.32 -2.86
C LYS A 66 13.80 -3.41 -4.06
N SER A 67 13.84 -3.93 -5.28
CA SER A 67 13.57 -3.15 -6.49
C SER A 67 12.12 -2.62 -6.54
N SER A 68 11.17 -3.37 -5.99
CA SER A 68 9.76 -2.95 -5.91
C SER A 68 9.54 -1.80 -4.91
N MET A 69 10.51 -1.50 -4.05
CA MET A 69 10.43 -0.35 -3.13
C MET A 69 10.88 0.94 -3.81
N VAL A 70 11.74 0.85 -4.84
CA VAL A 70 12.35 1.99 -5.53
C VAL A 70 11.32 2.95 -6.12
N PRO A 71 10.33 2.53 -6.94
CA PRO A 71 9.39 3.48 -7.54
C PRO A 71 8.64 4.39 -6.54
N PRO A 72 8.02 3.89 -5.46
CA PRO A 72 7.45 4.76 -4.42
C PRO A 72 8.45 5.73 -3.78
N LEU A 73 9.70 5.28 -3.55
CA LEU A 73 10.75 6.10 -2.95
C LEU A 73 11.25 7.18 -3.92
N CYS A 74 11.29 6.90 -5.22
CA CYS A 74 11.59 7.87 -6.26
C CYS A 74 10.43 8.87 -6.46
N LEU A 75 9.19 8.42 -6.29
CA LEU A 75 8.02 9.31 -6.33
C LEU A 75 8.02 10.28 -5.16
N ALA A 76 8.51 9.82 -3.99
CA ALA A 76 8.73 10.61 -2.77
C ALA A 76 7.56 11.56 -2.43
N PRO A 77 6.31 11.06 -2.29
CA PRO A 77 5.22 11.88 -1.81
C PRO A 77 5.40 12.21 -0.32
N GLU A 78 4.91 13.37 0.09
CA GLU A 78 5.00 13.85 1.47
C GLU A 78 3.77 13.45 2.30
N PRO A 79 3.87 13.47 3.64
CA PRO A 79 2.70 13.30 4.50
C PRO A 79 1.58 14.30 4.13
N GLY A 80 0.37 13.79 3.90
CA GLY A 80 -0.79 14.61 3.52
C GLY A 80 -1.06 14.69 2.01
N ASP A 81 -0.17 14.17 1.16
CA ASP A 81 -0.34 14.18 -0.29
C ASP A 81 -1.45 13.25 -0.78
N THR A 82 -1.92 13.55 -2.00
CA THR A 82 -2.82 12.73 -2.81
C THR A 82 -2.01 11.99 -3.87
N VAL A 83 -2.04 10.66 -3.82
CA VAL A 83 -1.27 9.81 -4.73
C VAL A 83 -2.20 8.91 -5.55
N LEU A 84 -1.92 8.76 -6.84
CA LEU A 84 -2.54 7.74 -7.69
C LEU A 84 -1.55 6.59 -7.93
N ASP A 85 -1.95 5.37 -7.59
CA ASP A 85 -1.30 4.14 -8.06
C ASP A 85 -2.16 3.55 -9.18
N LEU A 86 -1.75 3.76 -10.43
CA LEU A 86 -2.58 3.51 -11.61
C LEU A 86 -2.73 2.02 -11.92
N CYS A 87 -1.80 1.18 -11.45
CA CYS A 87 -1.71 -0.26 -11.72
C CYS A 87 -1.34 -1.00 -10.42
N ALA A 88 -2.27 -1.02 -9.47
CA ALA A 88 -1.92 -1.19 -8.06
C ALA A 88 -1.72 -2.65 -7.60
N SER A 89 -2.34 -3.65 -8.22
CA SER A 89 -2.27 -5.02 -7.69
C SER A 89 -0.89 -5.66 -7.85
N PRO A 90 -0.37 -6.37 -6.81
CA PRO A 90 -1.07 -6.83 -5.60
C PRO A 90 -1.03 -5.85 -4.41
N GLY A 91 -0.48 -4.65 -4.55
CA GLY A 91 -0.52 -3.60 -3.53
C GLY A 91 0.78 -3.40 -2.75
N SER A 92 1.90 -3.97 -3.21
CA SER A 92 3.21 -3.78 -2.57
C SER A 92 3.63 -2.30 -2.56
N LYS A 93 3.50 -1.65 -3.72
CA LYS A 93 3.80 -0.23 -3.96
C LYS A 93 2.74 0.67 -3.35
N THR A 94 1.45 0.37 -3.56
CA THR A 94 0.33 1.05 -2.90
C THR A 94 0.51 1.12 -1.39
N GLY A 95 0.88 0.00 -0.75
CA GLY A 95 1.08 -0.03 0.68
C GLY A 95 2.26 0.80 1.15
N LEU A 96 3.33 0.92 0.34
CA LEU A 96 4.45 1.82 0.64
C LEU A 96 4.02 3.28 0.53
N LEU A 97 3.35 3.64 -0.56
CA LEU A 97 2.80 4.98 -0.77
C LEU A 97 1.89 5.39 0.38
N ALA A 98 1.03 4.48 0.85
CA ALA A 98 0.14 4.72 1.98
C ALA A 98 0.90 4.96 3.30
N GLN A 99 2.03 4.29 3.52
CA GLN A 99 2.90 4.58 4.66
C GLN A 99 3.60 5.95 4.53
N LEU A 100 4.04 6.32 3.33
CA LEU A 100 4.73 7.59 3.07
C LEU A 100 3.81 8.81 3.27
N VAL A 101 2.60 8.77 2.71
CA VAL A 101 1.64 9.89 2.83
C VAL A 101 0.97 9.99 4.20
N GLY A 102 1.10 8.93 5.01
CA GLY A 102 0.57 8.89 6.37
C GLY A 102 -0.95 9.06 6.47
N PRO A 103 -1.49 9.17 7.70
CA PRO A 103 -2.94 9.18 7.93
C PRO A 103 -3.67 10.42 7.39
N GLN A 104 -2.93 11.50 7.09
CA GLN A 104 -3.48 12.74 6.53
C GLN A 104 -3.60 12.69 5.00
N GLY A 105 -2.81 11.84 4.35
CA GLY A 105 -2.82 11.68 2.91
C GLY A 105 -3.83 10.64 2.43
N VAL A 106 -3.81 10.40 1.12
CA VAL A 106 -4.67 9.38 0.50
C VAL A 106 -3.99 8.79 -0.73
N VAL A 107 -4.11 7.46 -0.89
CA VAL A 107 -3.72 6.76 -2.10
C VAL A 107 -4.98 6.23 -2.78
N LEU A 108 -5.21 6.66 -4.03
CA LEU A 108 -6.19 6.03 -4.91
C LEU A 108 -5.49 4.92 -5.71
N ALA A 109 -5.93 3.68 -5.54
CA ALA A 109 -5.32 2.50 -6.11
C ALA A 109 -6.26 1.87 -7.15
N ASN A 110 -5.85 1.85 -8.41
CA ASN A 110 -6.64 1.32 -9.51
C ASN A 110 -6.20 -0.10 -9.89
N GLU A 111 -7.17 -1.00 -10.06
CA GLU A 111 -6.94 -2.33 -10.63
C GLU A 111 -8.20 -2.79 -11.40
N PRO A 112 -8.15 -2.92 -12.74
CA PRO A 112 -9.32 -3.31 -13.55
C PRO A 112 -9.71 -4.78 -13.37
N ASN A 113 -8.78 -5.67 -13.03
CA ASN A 113 -9.09 -7.09 -12.89
C ASN A 113 -9.68 -7.39 -11.50
N THR A 114 -10.91 -7.91 -11.46
CA THR A 114 -11.64 -8.17 -10.20
C THR A 114 -10.88 -9.05 -9.20
N SER A 115 -10.24 -10.14 -9.65
CA SER A 115 -9.52 -11.06 -8.76
C SER A 115 -8.25 -10.41 -8.18
N ARG A 116 -7.54 -9.65 -9.01
CA ARG A 116 -6.38 -8.85 -8.60
C ARG A 116 -6.79 -7.72 -7.64
N LEU A 117 -7.93 -7.07 -7.89
CA LEU A 117 -8.50 -6.04 -7.03
C LEU A 117 -8.89 -6.59 -5.65
N GLU A 118 -9.46 -7.80 -5.59
CA GLU A 118 -9.74 -8.50 -4.33
C GLU A 118 -8.45 -8.79 -3.56
N THR A 119 -7.39 -9.21 -4.26
CA THR A 119 -6.06 -9.42 -3.68
C THR A 119 -5.48 -8.12 -3.11
N LEU A 120 -5.54 -7.02 -3.88
CA LEU A 120 -5.15 -5.68 -3.44
C LEU A 120 -5.89 -5.27 -2.16
N ARG A 121 -7.22 -5.39 -2.15
CA ARG A 121 -8.06 -5.06 -0.98
C ARG A 121 -7.74 -5.94 0.24
N ALA A 122 -7.52 -7.23 0.03
CA ALA A 122 -7.12 -8.15 1.09
C ALA A 122 -5.76 -7.76 1.69
N ASN A 123 -4.80 -7.37 0.86
CA ASN A 123 -3.49 -6.90 1.31
C ASN A 123 -3.59 -5.57 2.08
N MET A 124 -4.34 -4.58 1.59
CA MET A 124 -4.50 -3.30 2.30
C MET A 124 -5.21 -3.47 3.65
N ARG A 125 -6.21 -4.36 3.71
CA ARG A 125 -6.87 -4.76 4.96
C ARG A 125 -5.92 -5.49 5.91
N HIS A 126 -5.11 -6.41 5.39
CA HIS A 126 -4.12 -7.15 6.17
C HIS A 126 -3.05 -6.23 6.76
N LEU A 127 -2.56 -5.28 5.96
CA LEU A 127 -1.59 -4.27 6.37
C LEU A 127 -2.19 -3.15 7.22
N ALA A 128 -3.51 -3.11 7.38
CA ALA A 128 -4.25 -2.08 8.13
C ALA A 128 -3.89 -0.65 7.69
N LEU A 129 -3.94 -0.40 6.38
CA LEU A 129 -3.65 0.90 5.77
C LEU A 129 -4.98 1.57 5.37
N PRO A 130 -5.60 2.38 6.25
CA PRO A 130 -6.96 2.89 6.04
C PRO A 130 -7.06 4.03 5.04
N ASN A 131 -5.93 4.69 4.75
CA ASN A 131 -5.79 5.81 3.82
C ASN A 131 -5.67 5.37 2.35
N VAL A 132 -6.11 4.16 2.01
CA VAL A 132 -6.16 3.63 0.64
C VAL A 132 -7.60 3.48 0.19
N LEU A 133 -7.92 4.04 -0.96
CA LEU A 133 -9.17 3.78 -1.68
C LEU A 133 -8.88 2.99 -2.94
N THR A 134 -9.78 2.09 -3.30
CA THR A 134 -9.64 1.24 -4.49
C THR A 134 -10.73 1.50 -5.50
N VAL A 135 -10.36 1.55 -6.78
CA VAL A 135 -11.25 1.67 -7.94
C VAL A 135 -10.94 0.58 -8.96
N SER A 136 -11.87 0.33 -9.88
CA SER A 136 -11.85 -0.84 -10.77
C SER A 136 -12.09 -0.43 -12.22
N GLU A 137 -11.19 0.35 -12.79
CA GLU A 137 -11.33 0.90 -14.14
C GLU A 137 -10.11 0.56 -14.99
N ARG A 138 -10.27 0.60 -16.32
CA ARG A 138 -9.12 0.58 -17.23
C ARG A 138 -8.26 1.80 -16.93
N GLY A 139 -6.96 1.60 -16.73
CA GLY A 139 -6.06 2.67 -16.27
C GLY A 139 -6.00 3.83 -17.26
N GLU A 140 -5.99 3.52 -18.54
CA GLU A 140 -6.00 4.47 -19.66
C GLU A 140 -7.30 5.29 -19.75
N ASP A 141 -8.42 4.76 -19.24
CA ASP A 141 -9.76 5.36 -19.31
C ASP A 141 -10.29 5.81 -17.93
N LEU A 142 -9.44 5.79 -16.89
CA LEU A 142 -9.84 6.03 -15.49
C LEU A 142 -10.58 7.36 -15.36
N PRO A 143 -11.89 7.42 -15.07
CA PRO A 143 -12.75 8.59 -15.31
C PRO A 143 -12.68 9.62 -14.18
N LEU A 144 -11.50 10.22 -14.01
CA LEU A 144 -11.21 11.30 -13.07
C LEU A 144 -11.03 12.64 -13.80
N ALA A 145 -11.20 13.73 -13.07
CA ALA A 145 -10.94 15.06 -13.58
C ALA A 145 -9.45 15.21 -13.99
N PRO A 146 -9.12 16.04 -14.98
CA PRO A 146 -7.74 16.42 -15.23
C PRO A 146 -7.09 17.05 -13.98
N GLU A 147 -5.76 17.04 -13.94
CA GLU A 147 -5.00 17.82 -12.94
C GLU A 147 -5.48 17.61 -11.50
N THR A 148 -5.62 16.35 -11.09
CA THR A 148 -6.15 15.94 -9.78
C THR A 148 -5.05 15.51 -8.80
N PHE A 149 -3.92 15.00 -9.29
CA PHE A 149 -2.88 14.41 -8.46
C PHE A 149 -1.55 15.15 -8.55
N SER A 150 -0.93 15.39 -7.39
CA SER A 150 0.46 15.85 -7.28
C SER A 150 1.47 14.74 -7.54
N HIS A 151 1.10 13.49 -7.28
CA HIS A 151 1.98 12.33 -7.37
C HIS A 151 1.24 11.15 -8.05
N ILE A 152 1.82 10.61 -9.11
CA ILE A 152 1.27 9.46 -9.84
C ILE A 152 2.34 8.39 -10.02
N LEU A 153 2.00 7.16 -9.70
CA LEU A 153 2.78 5.97 -10.00
C LEU A 153 2.14 5.20 -11.16
N VAL A 154 2.92 4.99 -12.21
CA VAL A 154 2.61 4.13 -13.35
C VAL A 154 3.58 2.94 -13.33
N ASP A 155 3.27 1.94 -12.49
CA ASP A 155 3.95 0.65 -12.51
C ASP A 155 3.35 -0.23 -13.61
N ALA A 156 3.83 -0.05 -14.83
CA ALA A 156 3.12 -0.52 -16.01
C ALA A 156 3.19 -2.05 -16.18
N PRO A 157 2.09 -2.68 -16.64
CA PRO A 157 2.16 -4.03 -17.18
C PRO A 157 3.24 -4.10 -18.27
N CYS A 158 4.12 -5.09 -18.16
CA CYS A 158 5.28 -5.22 -19.03
C CYS A 158 5.63 -6.68 -19.28
N SER A 159 6.63 -6.90 -20.11
CA SER A 159 7.07 -8.23 -20.48
C SER A 159 7.71 -9.07 -19.37
N GLY A 160 8.14 -8.42 -18.28
CA GLY A 160 8.62 -9.09 -17.08
C GLY A 160 9.95 -9.82 -17.24
N TRP A 161 10.76 -9.48 -18.25
CA TRP A 161 12.07 -10.13 -18.50
C TRP A 161 13.01 -10.10 -17.27
N GLY A 162 12.98 -9.04 -16.46
CA GLY A 162 13.76 -8.91 -15.22
C GLY A 162 13.27 -9.82 -14.07
N THR A 163 12.23 -10.61 -14.31
CA THR A 163 11.75 -11.65 -13.37
C THR A 163 12.06 -13.07 -13.84
N ALA A 164 12.64 -13.25 -15.04
CA ALA A 164 12.85 -14.56 -15.65
C ALA A 164 13.76 -15.48 -14.82
N ALA A 165 14.69 -14.91 -14.03
CA ALA A 165 15.51 -15.68 -13.08
C ALA A 165 14.71 -16.25 -11.90
N LYS A 166 13.62 -15.59 -11.49
CA LYS A 166 12.76 -16.00 -10.35
C LYS A 166 11.47 -16.70 -10.80
N ASN A 167 11.04 -16.55 -12.05
CA ASN A 167 9.87 -17.22 -12.62
C ASN A 167 10.16 -17.72 -14.06
N PRO A 168 10.64 -18.98 -14.22
CA PRO A 168 11.03 -19.53 -15.52
C PRO A 168 9.88 -19.61 -16.54
N ASN A 169 8.63 -19.67 -16.06
CA ASN A 169 7.42 -19.75 -16.88
C ASN A 169 7.17 -18.46 -17.68
N VAL A 170 7.76 -17.34 -17.28
CA VAL A 170 7.72 -16.08 -18.05
C VAL A 170 8.30 -16.30 -19.45
N ARG A 171 9.27 -17.20 -19.63
CA ARG A 171 9.85 -17.50 -20.95
C ARG A 171 8.90 -18.27 -21.89
N GLN A 172 7.87 -18.93 -21.35
CA GLN A 172 6.99 -19.83 -22.12
C GLN A 172 5.72 -19.15 -22.67
N VAL A 173 5.37 -17.95 -22.19
CA VAL A 173 4.13 -17.24 -22.56
C VAL A 173 4.35 -16.23 -23.71
N TRP A 174 5.54 -16.21 -24.32
CA TRP A 174 6.03 -15.09 -25.12
C TRP A 174 6.09 -15.33 -26.65
N HIS A 175 5.53 -14.38 -27.42
CA HIS A 175 5.65 -14.20 -28.87
C HIS A 175 5.70 -12.68 -29.21
N ASP A 176 6.39 -12.27 -30.29
CA ASP A 176 6.65 -10.85 -30.63
C ASP A 176 5.40 -9.96 -30.72
N GLY A 177 4.24 -10.53 -31.08
CA GLY A 177 2.96 -9.82 -31.11
C GLY A 177 2.52 -9.25 -29.76
N ASN A 178 2.99 -9.82 -28.64
CA ASN A 178 2.62 -9.37 -27.29
C ASN A 178 3.36 -8.08 -26.85
N VAL A 179 4.54 -7.75 -27.42
CA VAL A 179 5.26 -6.52 -27.06
C VAL A 179 4.52 -5.28 -27.56
N HIS A 180 3.98 -5.33 -28.78
CA HIS A 180 3.35 -4.16 -29.40
C HIS A 180 2.15 -3.66 -28.59
N GLY A 181 1.25 -4.57 -28.21
CA GLY A 181 0.09 -4.20 -27.39
C GLY A 181 0.48 -3.66 -26.02
N LEU A 182 1.56 -4.17 -25.40
CA LEU A 182 2.08 -3.64 -24.14
C LEU A 182 2.66 -2.24 -24.29
N VAL A 183 3.42 -1.99 -25.36
CA VAL A 183 3.99 -0.68 -25.69
C VAL A 183 2.90 0.36 -25.90
N GLU A 184 1.84 0.03 -26.64
CA GLU A 184 0.71 0.95 -26.83
C GLU A 184 -0.06 1.20 -25.53
N LEU A 185 -0.29 0.16 -24.73
CA LEU A 185 -0.91 0.30 -23.42
C LEU A 185 -0.09 1.21 -22.49
N GLN A 186 1.24 1.03 -22.45
CA GLN A 186 2.15 1.87 -21.65
C GLN A 186 2.07 3.34 -22.05
N ARG A 187 2.02 3.65 -23.36
CA ARG A 187 1.80 5.01 -23.87
C ARG A 187 0.46 5.59 -23.43
N ASN A 188 -0.62 4.80 -23.53
CA ASN A 188 -1.95 5.25 -23.12
C ASN A 188 -2.03 5.51 -21.60
N LEU A 189 -1.38 4.67 -20.78
CA LEU A 189 -1.26 4.87 -19.35
C LEU A 189 -0.47 6.15 -19.01
N LEU A 190 0.66 6.39 -19.70
CA LEU A 190 1.46 7.61 -19.54
C LEU A 190 0.68 8.87 -19.97
N HIS A 191 -0.06 8.80 -21.08
CA HIS A 191 -0.95 9.87 -21.51
C HIS A 191 -2.01 10.17 -20.45
N ARG A 192 -2.66 9.14 -19.89
CA ARG A 192 -3.65 9.33 -18.83
C ARG A 192 -3.03 9.91 -17.56
N ALA A 193 -1.85 9.44 -17.16
CA ALA A 193 -1.12 10.01 -16.03
C ALA A 193 -0.78 11.50 -16.26
N ALA A 194 -0.32 11.87 -17.45
CA ALA A 194 -0.01 13.26 -17.80
C ALA A 194 -1.24 14.18 -17.80
N HIS A 195 -2.41 13.63 -18.13
CA HIS A 195 -3.69 14.35 -18.06
C HIS A 195 -4.17 14.53 -16.61
N LEU A 196 -3.94 13.54 -15.74
CA LEU A 196 -4.36 13.56 -14.34
C LEU A 196 -3.37 14.31 -13.41
N ALA A 197 -2.13 14.53 -13.84
CA ALA A 197 -1.13 15.25 -13.07
C ALA A 197 -1.40 16.75 -13.06
N VAL A 198 -1.34 17.38 -11.89
CA VAL A 198 -1.34 18.85 -11.75
C VAL A 198 -0.10 19.45 -12.42
N PRO A 199 -0.10 20.74 -12.80
CA PRO A 199 1.11 21.45 -13.21
C PRO A 199 2.22 21.32 -12.15
N GLY A 200 3.42 20.90 -12.55
CA GLY A 200 4.52 20.59 -11.62
C GLY A 200 4.42 19.23 -10.91
N GLY A 201 3.33 18.49 -11.09
CA GLY A 201 3.12 17.16 -10.51
C GLY A 201 4.16 16.14 -10.99
N ARG A 202 4.44 15.17 -10.13
CA ARG A 202 5.47 14.13 -10.31
C ARG A 202 4.84 12.82 -10.75
N ILE A 203 5.42 12.20 -11.77
CA ILE A 203 4.99 10.93 -12.32
C ILE A 203 6.18 9.98 -12.32
N VAL A 204 6.08 8.87 -11.60
CA VAL A 204 7.05 7.77 -11.73
C VAL A 204 6.49 6.74 -12.69
N TYR A 205 7.26 6.44 -13.73
CA TYR A 205 7.05 5.29 -14.61
C TYR A 205 7.99 4.17 -14.20
N SER A 206 7.50 2.94 -14.08
CA SER A 206 8.35 1.79 -13.82
C SER A 206 7.90 0.50 -14.48
N THR A 207 8.87 -0.38 -14.74
CA THR A 207 8.66 -1.73 -15.28
C THR A 207 9.63 -2.74 -14.63
N CYS A 208 9.28 -4.03 -14.66
CA CYS A 208 10.19 -5.14 -14.31
C CYS A 208 10.80 -5.81 -15.56
N THR A 209 11.05 -5.04 -16.62
CA THR A 209 11.69 -5.49 -17.86
C THR A 209 12.90 -4.64 -18.19
N THR A 210 13.80 -5.19 -19.00
CA THR A 210 15.00 -4.50 -19.53
C THR A 210 14.84 -4.11 -21.00
N ASN A 211 13.66 -4.33 -21.60
CA ASN A 211 13.38 -4.04 -23.00
C ASN A 211 13.32 -2.53 -23.26
N PRO A 212 14.19 -1.95 -24.13
CA PRO A 212 14.20 -0.51 -24.40
C PRO A 212 12.89 0.04 -24.96
N ARG A 213 12.14 -0.78 -25.71
CA ARG A 213 10.82 -0.42 -26.27
C ARG A 213 9.78 -0.12 -25.18
N GLU A 214 9.91 -0.77 -24.03
CA GLU A 214 9.02 -0.61 -22.88
C GLU A 214 9.59 0.37 -21.83
N ASN A 215 10.80 0.88 -22.05
CA ASN A 215 11.55 1.67 -21.09
C ASN A 215 11.94 3.02 -21.70
N GLU A 216 13.16 3.14 -22.22
CA GLU A 216 13.72 4.38 -22.78
C GLU A 216 12.84 4.99 -23.87
N GLU A 217 12.29 4.17 -24.77
CA GLU A 217 11.40 4.64 -25.84
C GLU A 217 10.07 5.19 -25.31
N GLN A 218 9.56 4.66 -24.19
CA GLN A 218 8.34 5.18 -23.54
C GLN A 218 8.59 6.56 -22.95
N ILE A 219 9.74 6.75 -22.32
CA ILE A 219 10.15 8.04 -21.74
C ILE A 219 10.41 9.07 -22.83
N ALA A 220 11.12 8.70 -23.89
CA ALA A 220 11.33 9.58 -25.05
C ALA A 220 10.00 10.00 -25.69
N TRP A 221 9.11 9.04 -25.94
CA TRP A 221 7.78 9.31 -26.49
C TRP A 221 6.97 10.25 -25.58
N ALA A 222 6.97 10.01 -24.27
CA ALA A 222 6.23 10.83 -23.31
C ALA A 222 6.74 12.28 -23.25
N VAL A 223 8.05 12.50 -23.33
CA VAL A 223 8.62 13.87 -23.35
C VAL A 223 8.35 14.58 -24.67
N GLU A 224 8.33 13.84 -25.78
CA GLU A 224 8.07 14.40 -27.12
C GLU A 224 6.59 14.74 -27.33
N HIS A 225 5.68 13.88 -26.88
CA HIS A 225 4.25 13.96 -27.23
C HIS A 225 3.37 14.46 -26.10
N LEU A 226 3.85 14.45 -24.86
CA LEU A 226 3.10 14.91 -23.70
C LEU A 226 3.79 16.13 -23.08
N ASP A 227 3.04 16.87 -22.27
CA ASP A 227 3.60 18.01 -21.55
C ASP A 227 4.42 17.61 -20.32
N LEU A 228 5.37 16.71 -20.52
CA LEU A 228 6.24 16.14 -19.49
C LEU A 228 7.70 16.48 -19.77
N VAL A 229 8.49 16.54 -18.71
CA VAL A 229 9.95 16.62 -18.77
C VAL A 229 10.56 15.56 -17.84
N VAL A 230 11.75 15.06 -18.17
CA VAL A 230 12.50 14.20 -17.26
C VAL A 230 12.97 15.01 -16.07
N ASP A 231 12.68 14.53 -14.87
CA ASP A 231 13.09 15.12 -13.60
C ASP A 231 14.25 14.29 -13.03
N PRO A 232 15.37 14.91 -12.61
CA PRO A 232 16.51 14.16 -12.09
C PRO A 232 16.15 13.30 -10.87
N LEU A 233 16.65 12.06 -10.87
CA LEU A 233 16.62 11.14 -9.74
C LEU A 233 18.00 11.08 -9.13
N SER A 234 18.07 11.31 -7.82
CA SER A 234 19.28 10.97 -7.08
C SER A 234 19.38 9.44 -6.94
N PRO A 235 20.60 8.87 -7.05
CA PRO A 235 20.81 7.46 -6.77
C PRO A 235 20.33 7.13 -5.35
N LEU A 236 19.55 6.06 -5.19
CA LEU A 236 19.20 5.57 -3.87
C LEU A 236 20.36 4.75 -3.29
N PRO A 237 20.64 4.85 -1.98
CA PRO A 237 21.66 4.02 -1.35
C PRO A 237 21.40 2.53 -1.59
N SER A 238 22.46 1.73 -1.79
CA SER A 238 22.40 0.27 -1.98
C SER A 238 21.60 -0.23 -3.20
N VAL A 239 21.32 0.65 -4.17
CA VAL A 239 20.69 0.33 -5.47
C VAL A 239 21.64 0.76 -6.59
N SER A 240 22.28 -0.21 -7.22
CA SER A 240 23.22 0.03 -8.33
C SER A 240 22.44 0.28 -9.62
N CYS A 241 22.64 1.46 -10.20
CA CYS A 241 21.92 1.91 -11.40
C CYS A 241 22.88 2.06 -12.57
N ALA A 242 22.57 1.46 -13.72
CA ALA A 242 23.36 1.68 -14.94
C ALA A 242 23.03 3.07 -15.53
N PRO A 243 24.03 3.90 -15.89
CA PRO A 243 23.78 5.09 -16.67
C PRO A 243 23.52 4.68 -18.13
N GLN A 244 22.29 4.79 -18.60
CA GLN A 244 21.98 4.67 -20.04
C GLN A 244 21.36 5.97 -20.54
N GLY A 245 22.09 6.67 -21.42
CA GLY A 245 21.60 7.44 -22.57
C GLY A 245 20.57 8.58 -22.43
N LEU A 246 19.78 8.64 -21.36
CA LEU A 246 18.66 9.56 -21.18
C LEU A 246 18.70 10.23 -19.80
N LYS A 247 19.76 11.01 -19.55
CA LYS A 247 19.88 12.02 -18.46
C LYS A 247 19.67 11.49 -17.02
N GLN A 248 19.91 12.36 -16.04
CA GLN A 248 19.94 12.07 -14.60
C GLN A 248 18.61 11.55 -13.98
N GLY A 249 17.55 11.29 -14.76
CA GLY A 249 16.21 10.98 -14.24
C GLY A 249 15.74 9.53 -14.42
N VAL A 250 16.63 8.63 -14.83
CA VAL A 250 16.35 7.21 -15.09
C VAL A 250 17.26 6.33 -14.24
N LEU A 251 16.69 5.30 -13.61
CA LEU A 251 17.39 4.28 -12.85
C LEU A 251 17.09 2.90 -13.46
N GLN A 252 18.13 2.23 -13.95
CA GLN A 252 18.06 0.81 -14.30
C GLN A 252 18.71 -0.01 -13.19
N VAL A 253 17.88 -0.60 -12.33
CA VAL A 253 18.33 -1.45 -11.22
C VAL A 253 18.98 -2.71 -11.79
N GLN A 254 20.29 -2.85 -11.58
CA GLN A 254 21.05 -4.01 -12.05
C GLN A 254 20.86 -5.19 -11.11
N GLU A 255 20.50 -6.36 -11.66
CA GLU A 255 20.17 -7.57 -10.88
C GLU A 255 21.29 -8.02 -9.95
N GLU A 256 22.48 -8.25 -10.51
CA GLU A 256 23.63 -8.78 -9.78
C GLU A 256 24.22 -7.75 -8.81
N ALA A 257 24.39 -6.51 -9.28
CA ALA A 257 25.01 -5.43 -8.49
C ALA A 257 24.10 -4.85 -7.39
N SER A 258 22.79 -5.11 -7.45
CA SER A 258 21.83 -4.68 -6.41
C SER A 258 21.30 -5.85 -5.57
N GLU A 259 21.71 -7.09 -5.87
CA GLU A 259 21.15 -8.33 -5.31
C GLU A 259 19.60 -8.33 -5.35
N SER A 260 19.00 -7.83 -6.43
CA SER A 260 17.54 -7.60 -6.57
C SER A 260 17.01 -7.99 -7.96
N GLN A 261 15.71 -7.85 -8.21
CA GLN A 261 15.18 -8.00 -9.58
C GLN A 261 15.59 -6.83 -10.48
N GLY A 262 15.73 -7.09 -11.78
CA GLY A 262 15.98 -6.09 -12.81
C GLY A 262 14.75 -5.20 -12.95
N PHE A 263 14.97 -3.88 -12.92
CA PHE A 263 13.87 -2.94 -12.79
C PHE A 263 14.22 -1.60 -13.45
N PHE A 264 13.25 -0.98 -14.12
CA PHE A 264 13.39 0.34 -14.73
C PHE A 264 12.52 1.34 -13.97
N VAL A 265 13.07 2.52 -13.68
CA VAL A 265 12.35 3.63 -13.04
C VAL A 265 12.73 4.93 -13.71
N ALA A 266 11.75 5.74 -14.07
CA ALA A 266 11.96 7.09 -14.57
C ALA A 266 11.05 8.06 -13.82
N LEU A 267 11.59 9.22 -13.45
CA LEU A 267 10.81 10.32 -12.89
C LEU A 267 10.55 11.37 -13.97
N LEU A 268 9.28 11.67 -14.16
CA LEU A 268 8.78 12.70 -15.05
C LEU A 268 8.08 13.78 -14.21
N ARG A 269 8.08 15.01 -14.73
CA ARG A 269 7.36 16.14 -14.13
C ARG A 269 6.47 16.79 -15.19
N LYS A 270 5.22 17.09 -14.84
CA LYS A 270 4.31 17.90 -15.66
C LYS A 270 4.85 19.33 -15.73
N LYS A 271 4.95 19.94 -16.92
CA LYS A 271 5.42 21.33 -17.02
C LYS A 271 4.45 22.28 -16.29
N THR A 272 4.98 23.37 -15.73
CA THR A 272 4.25 24.30 -14.85
C THR A 272 3.40 25.34 -15.60
N ALA A 273 3.04 25.08 -16.86
CA ALA A 273 2.25 26.02 -17.65
C ALA A 273 0.75 25.90 -17.30
N GLY A 274 0.23 26.84 -16.50
CA GLY A 274 -1.19 26.94 -16.18
C GLY A 274 -1.43 27.46 -14.76
N GLN A 275 -2.48 28.26 -14.56
CA GLN A 275 -3.01 28.53 -13.23
C GLN A 275 -3.86 27.33 -12.82
N HIS A 276 -3.38 26.53 -11.87
CA HIS A 276 -4.20 25.47 -11.28
C HIS A 276 -5.14 26.08 -10.26
N SER A 277 -6.43 26.07 -10.54
CA SER A 277 -7.46 26.32 -9.52
C SER A 277 -7.82 25.00 -8.86
N PHE A 278 -7.66 24.91 -7.54
CA PHE A 278 -8.17 23.77 -6.79
C PHE A 278 -9.67 23.60 -7.10
N GLN A 279 -10.05 22.44 -7.65
CA GLN A 279 -11.45 22.12 -7.85
C GLN A 279 -12.16 22.05 -6.50
N GLU A 280 -13.39 22.54 -6.48
CA GLU A 280 -14.25 22.43 -5.31
C GLU A 280 -14.49 20.94 -5.00
N THR A 281 -14.16 20.52 -3.78
CA THR A 281 -14.25 19.10 -3.39
C THR A 281 -15.72 18.67 -3.32
N ALA A 282 -16.11 17.70 -4.13
CA ALA A 282 -17.47 17.17 -4.14
C ALA A 282 -17.94 16.74 -2.73
N ALA A 283 -19.23 16.90 -2.43
CA ALA A 283 -19.76 16.48 -1.14
C ALA A 283 -19.83 14.95 -1.04
N TRP A 284 -19.75 14.40 0.18
CA TRP A 284 -19.91 12.97 0.39
C TRP A 284 -21.27 12.44 -0.07
N SER A 285 -22.32 13.26 -0.08
CA SER A 285 -23.63 12.90 -0.65
C SER A 285 -23.58 12.57 -2.15
N GLU A 286 -22.62 13.13 -2.88
CA GLU A 286 -22.43 12.88 -4.32
C GLU A 286 -21.45 11.71 -4.57
N LEU A 287 -20.44 11.58 -3.72
CA LEU A 287 -19.40 10.56 -3.83
C LEU A 287 -19.81 9.21 -3.23
N ALA A 288 -20.68 9.22 -2.23
CA ALA A 288 -21.17 8.05 -1.51
C ALA A 288 -22.71 8.00 -1.43
N PRO A 289 -23.45 8.15 -2.56
CA PRO A 289 -24.89 8.39 -2.52
C PRO A 289 -25.72 7.24 -1.90
N LYS A 290 -25.15 6.03 -1.83
CA LYS A 290 -25.76 4.84 -1.20
C LYS A 290 -25.24 4.55 0.22
N GLY A 291 -24.32 5.36 0.72
CA GLY A 291 -23.69 5.19 2.02
C GLY A 291 -24.37 6.06 3.07
N GLU A 292 -24.78 5.46 4.18
CA GLU A 292 -25.20 6.20 5.37
C GLU A 292 -23.96 6.56 6.19
N GLU A 293 -23.73 7.83 6.50
CA GLU A 293 -22.61 8.20 7.38
C GLU A 293 -22.90 7.80 8.84
N VAL A 294 -22.01 7.00 9.43
CA VAL A 294 -22.19 6.37 10.74
C VAL A 294 -20.97 6.55 11.66
N THR A 295 -20.13 7.54 11.38
CA THR A 295 -18.90 7.82 12.14
C THR A 295 -19.17 7.91 13.65
N ALA A 296 -20.19 8.68 14.05
CA ALA A 296 -20.57 8.82 15.46
C ALA A 296 -21.08 7.51 16.09
N GLU A 297 -21.72 6.62 15.33
CA GLU A 297 -22.13 5.30 15.80
C GLU A 297 -20.92 4.40 16.07
N VAL A 298 -19.94 4.41 15.17
CA VAL A 298 -18.69 3.66 15.32
C VAL A 298 -17.91 4.14 16.54
N LEU A 299 -17.79 5.45 16.72
CA LEU A 299 -17.08 6.04 17.86
C LEU A 299 -17.66 5.61 19.22
N ARG A 300 -18.99 5.46 19.33
CA ARG A 300 -19.63 4.95 20.57
C ARG A 300 -19.26 3.50 20.92
N HIS A 301 -18.69 2.75 19.97
CA HIS A 301 -18.26 1.36 20.16
C HIS A 301 -16.74 1.22 20.31
N LEU A 302 -16.00 2.32 20.24
CA LEU A 302 -14.55 2.36 20.41
C LEU A 302 -14.19 2.99 21.77
N PRO A 303 -13.00 2.67 22.33
CA PRO A 303 -12.40 3.47 23.39
C PRO A 303 -12.34 4.95 22.98
N SER A 304 -12.48 5.87 23.94
CA SER A 304 -12.43 7.32 23.70
C SER A 304 -11.16 7.77 22.98
N GLU A 305 -10.04 7.14 23.32
CA GLU A 305 -8.69 7.39 22.81
C GLU A 305 -8.59 7.05 21.32
N SER A 306 -9.42 6.12 20.82
CA SER A 306 -9.47 5.73 19.42
C SER A 306 -10.11 6.80 18.51
N ALA A 307 -10.78 7.80 19.08
CA ALA A 307 -11.47 8.83 18.30
C ALA A 307 -10.50 9.64 17.43
N GLU A 308 -9.27 9.82 17.90
CA GLU A 308 -8.18 10.45 17.14
C GLU A 308 -7.98 9.78 15.78
N HIS A 309 -8.09 8.46 15.68
CA HIS A 309 -7.80 7.74 14.45
C HIS A 309 -8.85 7.96 13.35
N LEU A 310 -10.03 8.46 13.70
CA LEU A 310 -11.10 8.83 12.76
C LEU A 310 -11.13 10.33 12.46
N ARG A 311 -10.19 11.14 12.99
CA ARG A 311 -10.18 12.59 12.76
C ARG A 311 -9.98 13.01 11.30
N TYR A 312 -9.46 12.12 10.45
CA TYR A 312 -9.10 12.40 9.06
C TYR A 312 -10.10 11.83 8.06
N GLY A 313 -11.24 11.31 8.51
CA GLY A 313 -12.21 10.71 7.60
C GLY A 313 -13.52 10.31 8.27
N ARG A 314 -14.34 9.61 7.50
CA ARG A 314 -15.69 9.23 7.90
C ARG A 314 -15.92 7.74 7.66
N VAL A 315 -16.86 7.18 8.41
CA VAL A 315 -17.31 5.79 8.21
C VAL A 315 -18.70 5.81 7.60
N PHE A 316 -18.85 5.05 6.51
CA PHE A 316 -20.10 4.87 5.80
C PHE A 316 -20.60 3.42 5.95
N ALA A 317 -21.89 3.26 6.20
CA ALA A 317 -22.57 1.98 6.14
C ALA A 317 -23.15 1.77 4.74
N PHE A 318 -22.73 0.67 4.10
CA PHE A 318 -23.30 0.16 2.85
C PHE A 318 -23.99 -1.17 3.15
N GLY A 319 -25.27 -1.08 3.55
CA GLY A 319 -25.98 -2.20 4.17
C GLY A 319 -25.36 -2.52 5.53
N GLU A 320 -24.93 -3.77 5.72
CA GLU A 320 -24.26 -4.17 6.97
C GLU A 320 -22.77 -3.77 7.01
N LYS A 321 -22.13 -3.52 5.86
CA LYS A 321 -20.68 -3.28 5.80
C LYS A 321 -20.34 -1.85 6.19
N LEU A 322 -19.33 -1.70 7.05
CA LEU A 322 -18.80 -0.41 7.48
C LEU A 322 -17.48 -0.13 6.76
N ILE A 323 -17.41 0.98 6.04
CA ILE A 323 -16.29 1.38 5.20
C ILE A 323 -15.81 2.76 5.63
N TYR A 324 -14.54 2.86 6.02
CA TYR A 324 -13.86 4.13 6.26
C TYR A 324 -13.38 4.74 4.94
N ALA A 325 -13.52 6.05 4.81
CA ALA A 325 -12.91 6.83 3.75
C ALA A 325 -12.25 8.10 4.34
N SER A 326 -11.01 8.36 3.94
CA SER A 326 -10.32 9.62 4.27
C SER A 326 -11.08 10.80 3.66
N ASP A 327 -11.25 11.89 4.40
CA ASP A 327 -11.88 13.11 3.87
C ASP A 327 -11.06 13.71 2.72
N LYS A 328 -9.74 13.48 2.70
CA LYS A 328 -8.85 13.84 1.60
C LYS A 328 -9.25 13.15 0.29
N ALA A 329 -9.93 12.00 0.35
CA ALA A 329 -10.42 11.32 -0.85
C ALA A 329 -11.40 12.16 -1.68
N ARG A 330 -12.10 13.12 -1.06
CA ARG A 330 -13.02 14.02 -1.76
C ARG A 330 -12.34 14.90 -2.80
N SER A 331 -11.02 15.11 -2.68
CA SER A 331 -10.25 15.87 -3.68
C SER A 331 -9.81 15.04 -4.88
N VAL A 332 -10.01 13.71 -4.87
CA VAL A 332 -9.53 12.82 -5.93
C VAL A 332 -10.59 11.91 -6.53
N LEU A 333 -11.79 11.84 -5.93
CA LEU A 333 -12.89 11.04 -6.44
C LEU A 333 -13.81 11.87 -7.34
N ALA A 334 -14.38 11.21 -8.35
CA ALA A 334 -15.41 11.78 -9.21
C ALA A 334 -16.80 11.26 -8.83
N PRO A 335 -17.87 12.07 -8.94
CA PRO A 335 -19.25 11.59 -8.81
C PRO A 335 -19.54 10.42 -9.75
N GLY A 336 -20.24 9.40 -9.25
CA GLY A 336 -20.58 8.19 -10.01
C GLY A 336 -19.47 7.14 -10.12
N LEU A 337 -18.22 7.48 -9.81
CA LEU A 337 -17.13 6.50 -9.76
C LEU A 337 -17.33 5.53 -8.59
N ARG A 338 -17.29 4.22 -8.89
CA ARG A 338 -17.38 3.20 -7.84
C ARG A 338 -16.02 3.02 -7.16
N TRP A 339 -15.98 3.32 -5.88
CA TRP A 339 -14.80 3.13 -5.04
C TRP A 339 -15.09 2.25 -3.82
N GLN A 340 -14.03 1.79 -3.17
CA GLN A 340 -14.10 1.15 -1.85
C GLN A 340 -12.91 1.57 -0.99
N GLY A 341 -13.20 2.14 0.18
CA GLY A 341 -12.22 2.46 1.21
C GLY A 341 -11.94 1.29 2.16
N ALA A 342 -11.43 1.60 3.35
CA ALA A 342 -10.98 0.60 4.31
C ALA A 342 -12.13 -0.09 5.05
N TYR A 343 -12.09 -1.41 5.15
CA TYR A 343 -13.11 -2.16 5.88
C TYR A 343 -12.92 -1.98 7.40
N VAL A 344 -13.94 -1.43 8.06
CA VAL A 344 -13.96 -1.21 9.51
C VAL A 344 -14.56 -2.42 10.23
N GLY A 345 -15.54 -3.07 9.61
CA GLY A 345 -16.33 -4.12 10.23
C GLY A 345 -17.74 -4.19 9.65
N ARG A 346 -18.66 -4.73 10.43
CA ARG A 346 -20.08 -4.80 10.05
C ARG A 346 -21.03 -4.50 11.20
N ARG A 347 -22.20 -3.95 10.90
CA ARG A 347 -23.34 -3.91 11.83
C ARG A 347 -23.80 -5.35 12.13
N LYS A 348 -24.22 -5.58 13.37
CA LYS A 348 -24.86 -6.82 13.85
C LYS A 348 -26.00 -6.46 14.79
N LYS A 349 -26.94 -7.38 15.03
CA LYS A 349 -27.98 -7.20 16.06
C LYS A 349 -27.34 -6.80 17.40
N GLY A 350 -27.61 -5.57 17.86
CA GLY A 350 -27.11 -5.03 19.12
C GLY A 350 -25.67 -4.47 19.12
N GLY A 351 -25.15 -4.03 17.96
CA GLY A 351 -23.96 -3.18 17.87
C GLY A 351 -23.08 -3.42 16.64
N ILE A 352 -21.83 -3.00 16.73
CA ILE A 352 -20.84 -3.15 15.65
C ILE A 352 -19.88 -4.29 15.93
N LEU A 353 -19.62 -5.10 14.89
CA LEU A 353 -18.57 -6.11 14.87
C LEU A 353 -17.36 -5.53 14.13
N LEU A 354 -16.39 -5.02 14.88
CA LEU A 354 -15.12 -4.54 14.33
C LEU A 354 -14.35 -5.67 13.65
N ASP A 355 -13.69 -5.33 12.56
CA ASP A 355 -12.71 -6.19 11.92
C ASP A 355 -11.52 -6.39 12.88
N PRO A 356 -11.13 -7.64 13.22
CA PRO A 356 -9.93 -7.90 14.01
C PRO A 356 -8.68 -7.23 13.46
N ARG A 357 -8.60 -7.00 12.15
CA ARG A 357 -7.44 -6.40 11.47
C ARG A 357 -7.46 -4.87 11.46
N ALA A 358 -8.53 -4.23 11.93
CA ALA A 358 -8.60 -2.76 12.04
C ALA A 358 -7.76 -2.23 13.22
N ARG A 359 -6.49 -2.63 13.30
CA ARG A 359 -5.55 -2.21 14.36
C ARG A 359 -5.29 -0.70 14.36
N TRP A 360 -5.50 -0.04 13.22
CA TRP A 360 -5.43 1.42 13.09
C TRP A 360 -6.49 2.16 13.92
N LEU A 361 -7.50 1.45 14.45
CA LEU A 361 -8.47 2.00 15.42
C LEU A 361 -8.08 1.73 16.88
N LEU A 362 -7.01 0.98 17.16
CA LEU A 362 -6.59 0.73 18.54
C LEU A 362 -5.94 1.96 19.14
N PRO A 363 -6.18 2.25 20.43
CA PRO A 363 -5.40 3.23 21.16
C PRO A 363 -3.89 2.95 21.07
N ALA A 364 -3.07 4.01 21.13
CA ALA A 364 -1.62 3.88 21.09
C ALA A 364 -1.03 3.09 22.28
N ALA A 365 -1.74 3.05 23.41
CA ALA A 365 -1.35 2.31 24.60
C ALA A 365 -2.48 1.36 25.05
N PRO A 366 -2.15 0.21 25.65
CA PRO A 366 -3.15 -0.71 26.16
C PRO A 366 -3.95 -0.07 27.31
N GLY A 367 -5.27 -0.06 27.17
CA GLY A 367 -6.18 0.28 28.28
C GLY A 367 -6.26 -0.84 29.33
N PRO A 368 -7.00 -0.64 30.45
CA PRO A 368 -7.05 -1.58 31.57
C PRO A 368 -7.50 -3.00 31.24
N LEU A 369 -8.34 -3.15 30.21
CA LEU A 369 -8.81 -4.46 29.74
C LEU A 369 -7.99 -4.99 28.56
N GLY A 370 -7.05 -4.22 28.01
CA GLY A 370 -6.20 -4.62 26.90
C GLY A 370 -5.38 -5.88 27.20
N VAL A 371 -5.15 -6.70 26.19
CA VAL A 371 -4.28 -7.88 26.29
C VAL A 371 -2.93 -7.50 25.74
N ASP A 372 -2.02 -7.08 26.62
CA ASP A 372 -0.62 -6.83 26.28
C ASP A 372 0.24 -7.98 26.80
N VAL A 373 1.13 -8.49 25.97
CA VAL A 373 1.91 -9.69 26.29
C VAL A 373 3.40 -9.47 26.10
N ASP A 374 4.20 -10.09 26.97
CA ASP A 374 5.67 -9.99 26.97
C ASP A 374 6.38 -11.16 26.27
N THR A 375 5.64 -12.25 26.00
CA THR A 375 6.07 -13.39 25.18
C THR A 375 5.11 -13.64 24.01
N LEU A 376 5.57 -14.25 22.91
CA LEU A 376 4.74 -14.46 21.72
C LEU A 376 3.79 -15.66 21.82
N ALA A 377 4.02 -16.58 22.76
CA ALA A 377 3.24 -17.81 22.91
C ALA A 377 1.71 -17.58 23.02
N PRO A 378 1.21 -16.56 23.76
CA PRO A 378 -0.22 -16.26 23.79
C PRO A 378 -0.77 -15.79 22.44
N LEU A 379 -0.01 -14.99 21.67
CA LEU A 379 -0.41 -14.52 20.34
C LEU A 379 -0.43 -15.67 19.34
N GLU A 380 0.56 -16.56 19.38
CA GLU A 380 0.57 -17.78 18.58
C GLU A 380 -0.65 -18.67 18.88
N ALA A 381 -0.99 -18.83 20.16
CA ALA A 381 -2.16 -19.59 20.59
C ALA A 381 -3.45 -18.99 19.99
N LEU A 382 -3.63 -17.67 20.08
CA LEU A 382 -4.75 -16.96 19.45
C LEU A 382 -4.80 -17.17 17.94
N LEU A 383 -3.66 -17.05 17.24
CA LEU A 383 -3.57 -17.24 15.79
C LEU A 383 -3.85 -18.68 15.35
N ARG A 384 -3.70 -19.66 16.25
CA ARG A 384 -4.11 -21.07 16.06
C ARG A 384 -5.57 -21.33 16.46
N GLY A 385 -6.31 -20.30 16.86
CA GLY A 385 -7.72 -20.38 17.24
C GLY A 385 -7.96 -20.80 18.69
N GLN A 386 -6.91 -20.86 19.52
CA GLN A 386 -7.06 -21.06 20.96
C GLN A 386 -7.60 -19.80 21.63
N ARG A 387 -8.06 -19.95 22.88
CA ARG A 387 -8.58 -18.86 23.68
C ARG A 387 -7.63 -18.56 24.82
N LEU A 388 -7.48 -17.27 25.16
CA LEU A 388 -6.73 -16.86 26.34
C LEU A 388 -7.69 -16.46 27.47
N PRO A 389 -7.33 -16.68 28.73
CA PRO A 389 -8.05 -16.09 29.86
C PRO A 389 -8.11 -14.57 29.74
N HIS A 390 -9.24 -13.98 30.10
CA HIS A 390 -9.47 -12.53 30.07
C HIS A 390 -10.45 -12.13 31.16
N ALA A 391 -10.34 -10.91 31.67
CA ALA A 391 -11.27 -10.38 32.67
C ALA A 391 -12.69 -10.25 32.09
N GLU A 392 -13.72 -10.37 32.93
CA GLU A 392 -15.07 -10.07 32.47
C GLU A 392 -15.22 -8.59 32.13
N GLY A 393 -15.64 -8.30 30.89
CA GLY A 393 -15.88 -6.92 30.47
C GLY A 393 -15.71 -6.72 28.97
N GLY A 394 -16.61 -5.93 28.38
CA GLY A 394 -16.57 -5.59 26.96
C GLY A 394 -16.90 -6.75 26.00
N LYS A 395 -17.18 -6.41 24.74
CA LYS A 395 -17.35 -7.39 23.65
C LYS A 395 -16.06 -7.56 22.83
N ARG A 396 -15.15 -6.59 22.94
CA ARG A 396 -13.94 -6.43 22.14
C ARG A 396 -12.82 -5.88 23.01
N VAL A 397 -11.60 -6.28 22.69
CA VAL A 397 -10.40 -5.91 23.42
C VAL A 397 -9.24 -5.73 22.45
N GLY A 398 -8.36 -4.77 22.72
CA GLY A 398 -7.13 -4.60 21.95
C GLY A 398 -6.08 -5.65 22.32
N LEU A 399 -5.40 -6.18 21.31
CA LEU A 399 -4.25 -7.05 21.45
C LEU A 399 -2.97 -6.25 21.20
N TYR A 400 -1.98 -6.41 22.07
CA TYR A 400 -0.73 -5.67 22.05
C TYR A 400 0.48 -6.60 22.26
N TRP A 401 1.64 -6.16 21.77
CA TRP A 401 2.94 -6.75 22.03
C TRP A 401 3.87 -5.70 22.63
N ARG A 402 4.08 -5.73 23.95
CA ARG A 402 4.88 -4.74 24.67
C ARG A 402 4.45 -3.32 24.31
N GLY A 403 3.14 -3.08 24.30
CA GLY A 403 2.52 -1.82 23.89
C GLY A 403 2.29 -1.65 22.39
N LEU A 404 2.87 -2.46 21.50
CA LEU A 404 2.65 -2.35 20.05
C LEU A 404 1.23 -2.84 19.68
N PRO A 405 0.36 -2.01 19.06
CA PRO A 405 -0.99 -2.44 18.68
C PRO A 405 -1.00 -3.52 17.59
N LEU A 406 -1.76 -4.60 17.76
CA LEU A 406 -1.77 -5.72 16.80
C LEU A 406 -3.13 -5.96 16.13
N GLY A 407 -4.22 -5.80 16.89
CA GLY A 407 -5.58 -5.96 16.37
C GLY A 407 -6.62 -6.19 17.47
N TRP A 408 -7.85 -6.48 17.06
CA TRP A 408 -8.98 -6.64 17.99
C TRP A 408 -9.30 -8.11 18.27
N GLY A 409 -9.25 -8.48 19.55
CA GLY A 409 -9.79 -9.73 20.07
C GLY A 409 -11.31 -9.66 20.27
N THR A 410 -11.99 -10.79 20.15
CA THR A 410 -13.38 -10.96 20.58
C THR A 410 -13.40 -11.47 22.01
N VAL A 411 -14.18 -10.86 22.90
CA VAL A 411 -14.40 -11.37 24.26
C VAL A 411 -15.65 -12.24 24.30
N LYS A 412 -15.56 -13.43 24.88
CA LYS A 412 -16.66 -14.37 25.12
C LYS A 412 -16.56 -14.94 26.53
N GLY A 413 -17.34 -14.39 27.46
CA GLY A 413 -17.19 -14.71 28.89
C GLY A 413 -15.84 -14.20 29.40
N ARG A 414 -15.10 -15.06 30.11
CA ARG A 414 -13.74 -14.77 30.63
C ARG A 414 -12.62 -15.17 29.67
N GLN A 415 -12.90 -15.09 28.37
CA GLN A 415 -11.98 -15.56 27.34
C GLN A 415 -11.92 -14.59 26.16
N VAL A 416 -10.72 -14.37 25.66
CA VAL A 416 -10.48 -13.67 24.40
C VAL A 416 -10.09 -14.64 23.30
N LEU A 417 -10.54 -14.38 22.08
CA LEU A 417 -10.18 -15.14 20.88
C LEU A 417 -9.97 -14.22 19.66
N TRP A 418 -9.09 -14.64 18.76
CA TRP A 418 -8.87 -14.01 17.45
C TRP A 418 -9.73 -14.71 16.39
N THR A 419 -10.57 -13.96 15.67
CA THR A 419 -11.46 -14.52 14.64
C THR A 419 -11.49 -13.65 13.41
N GLU A 420 -10.94 -14.15 12.30
CA GLU A 420 -10.92 -13.45 11.00
C GLU A 420 -12.21 -13.65 10.18
N ARG A 421 -13.17 -14.42 10.69
CA ARG A 421 -14.43 -14.82 10.02
C ARG A 421 -15.57 -13.80 10.17
#